data_AF-A0A661BY58-F1
#
_entry.id   AF-A0A661BY58-F1
#
_cell.length_a   1.000
_cell.length_b   1.000
_cell.length_c   1.000
_cell.angle_alpha   90.00
_cell.angle_beta   90.00
_cell.angle_gamma   90.00
#
_symmetry.space_group_name_H-M   'P 1'
#
loop_
_entity.id
_entity.type
_entity.pdbx_description
1 polymer ?
#
loop_
_entity_poly.entity_id
_entity_poly.type
_entity_poly.pdbx_seq_one_letter_code
_entity_poly.pdbx_strand_id
1 'polypeptide(L)'
;MDRMVSTAYLKTGMYVSRLDRPWVETPFLLQGFLIQGDDDIYTLVKHCNYVYIDTGLGVKAEFYLDTVSSFPSRERLAKNTQIETILDTGKKNIEYTDKTSTIDELPEAESAFDKASSCVARIVEHDLRTGQLDIANVKAAVSPILDSMIRNSDAFMWLSKMKHHDAGSYEHSVQNCALGIAYGRHIGLNKTALKTLATG
;
A
#
# COMPACT_ATOMS: atom_id res chain seq x y z
N MET A 1 35.74 2.07 -8.28
CA MET A 1 34.78 2.95 -7.56
C MET A 1 33.45 2.24 -7.57
N ASP A 2 32.97 1.89 -6.37
CA ASP A 2 31.70 1.21 -6.19
C ASP A 2 30.55 2.19 -6.39
N ARG A 3 29.61 1.83 -7.27
CA ARG A 3 28.40 2.61 -7.51
C ARG A 3 27.17 1.74 -7.36
N MET A 4 26.13 2.28 -6.75
CA MET A 4 24.90 1.54 -6.49
C MET A 4 24.03 1.46 -7.74
N VAL A 5 23.53 0.27 -8.06
CA VAL A 5 22.67 -0.02 -9.21
C VAL A 5 21.52 -0.93 -8.77
N SER A 6 20.31 -0.65 -9.25
CA SER A 6 19.14 -1.49 -8.98
C SER A 6 19.23 -2.78 -9.80
N THR A 7 18.75 -3.89 -9.24
CA THR A 7 18.79 -5.21 -9.91
C THR A 7 18.05 -5.22 -11.25
N ALA A 8 17.10 -4.29 -11.47
CA ALA A 8 16.37 -4.12 -12.73
C ALA A 8 17.24 -3.60 -13.89
N TYR A 9 18.39 -2.98 -13.61
CA TYR A 9 19.28 -2.39 -14.61
C TYR A 9 20.60 -3.15 -14.75
N LEU A 10 20.68 -4.36 -14.21
CA LEU A 10 21.85 -5.22 -14.34
C LEU A 10 21.96 -5.77 -15.75
N LYS A 11 23.18 -5.81 -16.26
CA LYS A 11 23.52 -6.46 -17.53
C LYS A 11 24.71 -7.36 -17.34
N THR A 12 24.80 -8.36 -18.21
CA THR A 12 25.94 -9.25 -18.34
C THR A 12 27.22 -8.45 -18.59
N GLY A 13 28.30 -8.81 -17.89
CA GLY A 13 29.58 -8.10 -17.93
C GLY A 13 29.78 -7.03 -16.86
N MET A 14 28.81 -6.81 -15.96
CA MET A 14 28.99 -5.95 -14.79
C MET A 14 29.69 -6.70 -13.65
N TYR A 15 30.56 -6.00 -12.90
CA TYR A 15 31.26 -6.57 -11.74
C TYR A 15 30.58 -6.12 -10.44
N VAL A 16 29.92 -7.04 -9.74
CA VAL A 16 29.23 -6.77 -8.48
C VAL A 16 30.22 -6.91 -7.34
N SER A 17 30.57 -5.79 -6.68
CA SER A 17 31.50 -5.77 -5.55
C SER A 17 30.84 -6.07 -4.21
N ARG A 18 29.57 -5.67 -4.02
CA ARG A 18 28.81 -5.91 -2.78
C ARG A 18 27.31 -6.04 -3.02
N LEU A 19 26.67 -6.89 -2.23
CA LEU A 19 25.22 -7.06 -2.19
C LEU A 19 24.58 -6.20 -1.09
N ASP A 20 23.27 -5.98 -1.19
CA ASP A 20 22.44 -5.35 -0.15
C ASP A 20 22.39 -6.19 1.14
N ARG A 21 22.61 -7.51 1.04
CA ARG A 21 22.46 -8.47 2.15
C ARG A 21 23.76 -9.22 2.45
N PRO A 22 23.89 -9.79 3.67
CA PRO A 22 25.02 -10.66 4.00
C PRO A 22 25.07 -11.85 3.04
N TRP A 23 26.26 -12.15 2.51
CA TRP A 23 26.49 -13.26 1.57
C TRP A 23 26.00 -14.64 2.06
N VAL A 24 25.91 -14.84 3.38
CA VAL A 24 25.47 -16.09 4.04
C VAL A 24 24.01 -16.41 3.71
N GLU A 25 23.23 -15.39 3.35
CA GLU A 25 21.81 -15.51 3.00
C GLU A 25 21.58 -15.61 1.48
N THR A 26 22.65 -15.74 0.69
CA THR A 26 22.58 -15.78 -0.77
C THR A 26 23.35 -16.97 -1.35
N PRO A 27 22.95 -17.54 -2.49
CA PRO A 27 23.65 -18.67 -3.11
C PRO A 27 25.02 -18.29 -3.75
N PHE A 28 25.54 -17.09 -3.49
CA PHE A 28 26.83 -16.64 -4.04
C PHE A 28 27.98 -17.11 -3.16
N LEU A 29 28.94 -17.82 -3.78
CA LEU A 29 30.07 -18.47 -3.10
C LEU A 29 31.16 -17.48 -2.65
N LEU A 30 31.22 -16.27 -3.24
CA LEU A 30 32.29 -15.28 -3.02
C LEU A 30 31.73 -13.86 -3.01
N GLN A 31 32.34 -12.97 -2.20
CA GLN A 31 32.09 -11.53 -2.26
C GLN A 31 32.87 -10.95 -3.44
N GLY A 32 32.17 -10.38 -4.43
CA GLY A 32 32.81 -9.84 -5.63
C GLY A 32 32.79 -10.81 -6.80
N PHE A 33 31.85 -10.69 -7.73
CA PHE A 33 31.80 -11.55 -8.93
C PHE A 33 31.30 -10.81 -10.18
N LEU A 34 31.66 -11.33 -11.35
CA LEU A 34 31.25 -10.79 -12.63
C LEU A 34 29.98 -11.51 -13.10
N ILE A 35 28.99 -10.75 -13.57
CA ILE A 35 27.75 -11.31 -14.13
C ILE A 35 28.08 -11.95 -15.48
N GLN A 36 28.06 -13.27 -15.56
CA GLN A 36 28.45 -14.02 -16.76
C GLN A 36 27.25 -14.39 -17.64
N GLY A 37 26.06 -14.51 -17.06
CA GLY A 37 24.84 -14.84 -17.79
C GLY A 37 23.56 -14.37 -17.11
N ASP A 38 22.43 -14.62 -17.78
CA ASP A 38 21.11 -14.19 -17.32
C ASP A 38 20.65 -14.93 -16.04
N ASP A 39 21.17 -16.12 -15.79
CA ASP A 39 20.91 -16.89 -14.56
C ASP A 39 21.42 -16.17 -13.30
N ASP A 40 22.55 -15.47 -13.40
CA ASP A 40 23.10 -14.66 -12.32
C ASP A 40 22.19 -13.45 -12.04
N ILE A 41 21.68 -12.82 -13.10
CA ILE A 41 20.77 -11.67 -13.01
C ILE A 41 19.46 -12.12 -12.36
N TYR A 42 18.91 -13.26 -12.78
CA TYR A 42 17.68 -13.80 -12.18
C TYR A 42 17.85 -14.07 -10.68
N THR A 43 18.99 -14.66 -10.30
CA THR A 43 19.33 -14.91 -8.90
C THR A 43 19.47 -13.60 -8.11
N LEU A 44 20.09 -12.58 -8.69
CA LEU A 44 20.22 -11.27 -8.07
C LEU A 44 18.88 -10.56 -7.90
N VAL A 45 18.01 -10.57 -8.92
CA VAL A 45 16.65 -10.00 -8.85
C VAL A 45 15.81 -10.71 -7.79
N LYS A 46 15.97 -12.02 -7.62
CA LYS A 46 15.23 -12.82 -6.64
C LYS A 46 15.62 -12.52 -5.19
N HIS A 47 16.90 -12.23 -4.95
CA HIS A 47 17.46 -12.14 -3.59
C HIS A 47 17.86 -10.73 -3.16
N CYS A 48 18.04 -9.79 -4.09
CA CYS A 48 18.53 -8.43 -3.84
C CYS A 48 17.65 -7.37 -4.52
N ASN A 49 17.47 -6.23 -3.85
CA ASN A 49 16.81 -5.06 -4.45
C ASN A 49 17.82 -4.16 -5.20
N TYR A 50 19.04 -4.06 -4.67
CA TYR A 50 20.13 -3.29 -5.28
C TYR A 50 21.47 -3.95 -5.01
N VAL A 51 22.46 -3.61 -5.83
CA VAL A 51 23.84 -4.11 -5.73
C VAL A 51 24.85 -3.00 -6.00
N TYR A 52 26.05 -3.15 -5.48
CA TYR A 52 27.16 -2.24 -5.72
C TYR A 52 28.03 -2.82 -6.82
N ILE A 53 28.29 -2.00 -7.84
CA ILE A 53 29.07 -2.38 -9.02
C ILE A 53 30.36 -1.59 -9.04
N ASP A 54 31.49 -2.25 -9.24
CA ASP A 54 32.77 -1.55 -9.44
C ASP A 54 32.89 -1.12 -10.91
N THR A 55 32.83 0.20 -11.10
CA THR A 55 32.96 0.84 -12.41
C THR A 55 34.36 0.78 -13.03
N GLY A 56 35.36 0.28 -12.29
CA GLY A 56 36.74 0.08 -12.76
C GLY A 56 37.03 -1.31 -13.32
N LEU A 57 36.23 -2.33 -12.96
CA LEU A 57 36.48 -3.74 -13.26
C LEU A 57 35.43 -4.39 -14.18
N GLY A 58 34.41 -3.64 -14.60
CA GLY A 58 33.32 -4.16 -15.43
C GLY A 58 32.64 -3.11 -16.32
N VAL A 59 31.67 -3.56 -17.11
CA VAL A 59 30.88 -2.70 -18.00
C VAL A 59 30.08 -1.71 -17.16
N LYS A 60 30.08 -0.44 -17.56
CA LYS A 60 29.35 0.62 -16.88
C LYS A 60 27.84 0.40 -17.01
N ALA A 61 27.10 0.50 -15.91
CA ALA A 61 25.65 0.53 -15.93
C ALA A 61 25.11 1.80 -16.60
N GLU A 62 23.95 1.67 -17.26
CA GLU A 62 23.25 2.79 -17.91
C GLU A 62 22.65 3.76 -16.88
N PHE A 63 22.21 3.22 -15.74
CA PHE A 63 21.63 3.99 -14.65
C PHE A 63 22.25 3.58 -13.32
N TYR A 64 22.84 4.56 -12.63
CA TYR A 64 23.35 4.41 -11.27
C TYR A 64 22.45 5.18 -10.32
N LEU A 65 22.07 4.55 -9.20
CA LEU A 65 21.30 5.21 -8.13
C LEU A 65 22.03 6.42 -7.55
N ASP A 66 23.37 6.44 -7.58
CA ASP A 66 24.16 7.57 -7.07
C ASP A 66 24.06 8.82 -7.96
N THR A 67 23.74 8.68 -9.25
CA THR A 67 23.46 9.84 -10.13
C THR A 67 22.12 10.47 -9.78
N VAL A 68 21.24 9.74 -9.07
CA VAL A 68 19.93 10.26 -8.61
C VAL A 68 20.08 11.07 -7.31
N SER A 69 21.26 11.67 -7.08
CA SER A 69 21.47 12.78 -6.14
C SER A 69 20.63 14.02 -6.48
N SER A 70 19.85 13.98 -7.56
CA SER A 70 18.76 14.90 -7.84
C SER A 70 17.42 14.15 -7.95
N PHE A 71 17.09 13.30 -6.98
CA PHE A 71 15.69 13.27 -6.56
C PHE A 71 15.34 14.70 -6.14
N PRO A 72 14.28 15.35 -6.67
CA PRO A 72 13.78 16.56 -6.04
C PRO A 72 13.60 16.22 -4.57
N SER A 73 14.35 16.96 -3.76
CA SER A 73 14.90 16.56 -2.47
C SER A 73 13.85 16.23 -1.41
N ARG A 74 13.01 15.19 -1.56
CA ARG A 74 11.65 15.27 -1.01
C ARG A 74 11.19 16.72 -1.18
N GLU A 75 10.84 17.15 -2.38
CA GLU A 75 9.74 18.12 -2.41
C GLU A 75 8.71 17.50 -1.47
N ARG A 76 8.61 18.06 -0.25
CA ARG A 76 7.79 17.54 0.82
C ARG A 76 6.47 17.34 0.12
N LEU A 77 6.10 16.08 -0.20
CA LEU A 77 4.87 15.72 -0.92
C LEU A 77 3.85 16.73 -0.47
N ALA A 78 3.55 17.72 -1.34
CA ALA A 78 3.13 19.07 -0.94
C ALA A 78 2.31 18.93 0.32
N LYS A 79 2.91 19.24 1.51
CA LYS A 79 2.37 18.86 2.84
C LYS A 79 0.87 18.92 2.70
N ASN A 80 0.20 17.76 2.61
CA ASN A 80 -1.20 17.76 2.23
C ASN A 80 -1.87 18.59 3.31
N THR A 81 -2.22 19.85 3.02
CA THR A 81 -2.68 20.77 4.06
C THR A 81 -3.88 20.17 4.77
N GLN A 82 -4.64 19.35 4.03
CA GLN A 82 -5.69 18.48 4.53
C GLN A 82 -5.19 17.49 5.60
N ILE A 83 -4.13 16.70 5.35
CA ILE A 83 -3.56 15.78 6.32
C ILE A 83 -2.99 16.53 7.52
N GLU A 84 -2.28 17.65 7.32
CA GLU A 84 -1.78 18.45 8.45
C GLU A 84 -2.93 19.05 9.25
N THR A 85 -4.00 19.57 8.63
CA THR A 85 -5.18 20.02 9.38
C THR A 85 -5.88 18.89 10.13
N ILE A 86 -5.91 17.67 9.59
CA ILE A 86 -6.50 16.49 10.24
C ILE A 86 -5.64 16.05 11.44
N LEU A 87 -4.32 16.00 11.28
CA LEU A 87 -3.38 15.63 12.35
C LEU A 87 -3.25 16.73 13.42
N ASP A 88 -3.36 18.00 13.04
CA ASP A 88 -3.36 19.18 13.92
C ASP A 88 -4.74 19.38 14.58
N THR A 89 -5.75 18.56 14.24
CA THR A 89 -6.99 18.42 15.04
C THR A 89 -6.76 17.60 16.32
N GLY A 90 -5.52 17.55 16.83
CA GLY A 90 -5.08 16.87 18.05
C GLY A 90 -5.66 17.42 19.37
N LYS A 91 -6.90 17.91 19.39
CA LYS A 91 -7.58 18.37 20.62
C LYS A 91 -8.99 17.82 20.85
N LYS A 92 -9.55 17.02 19.94
CA LYS A 92 -10.81 16.29 20.20
C LYS A 92 -10.66 14.85 19.79
N ASN A 93 -10.00 14.08 20.65
CA ASN A 93 -10.09 12.62 20.63
C ASN A 93 -11.57 12.27 20.80
N ILE A 94 -12.24 11.86 19.71
CA ILE A 94 -13.64 11.44 19.80
C ILE A 94 -13.62 10.01 20.31
N GLU A 95 -14.09 9.83 21.54
CA GLU A 95 -14.31 8.50 22.08
C GLU A 95 -15.57 7.91 21.44
N TYR A 96 -15.37 6.92 20.59
CA TYR A 96 -16.46 6.24 19.92
C TYR A 96 -16.94 5.08 20.80
N THR A 97 -18.09 5.27 21.45
CA THR A 97 -18.82 4.20 22.13
C THR A 97 -19.77 3.49 21.17
N ASP A 98 -19.75 2.16 21.18
CA ASP A 98 -20.70 1.37 20.40
C ASP A 98 -22.13 1.61 20.89
N LYS A 99 -23.03 1.89 19.94
CA LYS A 99 -24.42 2.26 20.23
C LYS A 99 -25.37 1.06 20.19
N THR A 100 -24.96 -0.02 19.52
CA THR A 100 -25.76 -1.20 19.23
C THR A 100 -24.97 -2.46 19.55
N SER A 101 -25.68 -3.54 19.90
CA SER A 101 -25.07 -4.85 20.10
C SER A 101 -24.57 -5.42 18.77
N THR A 102 -23.51 -6.23 18.82
CA THR A 102 -22.88 -6.83 17.65
C THR A 102 -23.86 -7.65 16.81
N ILE A 103 -24.81 -8.33 17.47
CA ILE A 103 -25.80 -9.21 16.81
C ILE A 103 -26.87 -8.39 16.10
N ASP A 104 -27.32 -7.28 16.70
CA ASP A 104 -28.38 -6.44 16.15
C ASP A 104 -27.89 -5.61 14.95
N GLU A 105 -26.58 -5.34 14.89
CA GLU A 105 -25.96 -4.52 13.85
C GLU A 105 -25.41 -5.34 12.67
N LEU A 106 -25.33 -6.66 12.83
CA LEU A 106 -24.85 -7.60 11.80
C LEU A 106 -25.63 -7.53 10.47
N PRO A 107 -26.98 -7.50 10.41
CA PRO A 107 -27.70 -7.46 9.14
C PRO A 107 -27.49 -6.15 8.38
N GLU A 108 -27.36 -5.03 9.10
CA GLU A 108 -27.04 -3.72 8.53
C GLU A 108 -25.60 -3.67 8.02
N ALA A 109 -24.65 -4.25 8.78
CA ALA A 109 -23.26 -4.38 8.35
C ALA A 109 -23.15 -5.22 7.08
N GLU A 110 -23.92 -6.32 6.97
CA GLU A 110 -23.96 -7.17 5.77
C GLU A 110 -24.48 -6.39 4.56
N SER A 111 -25.61 -5.70 4.72
CA SER A 111 -26.14 -4.85 3.65
C SER A 111 -25.15 -3.76 3.21
N ALA A 112 -24.44 -3.14 4.15
CA ALA A 112 -23.44 -2.13 3.86
C ALA A 112 -22.23 -2.71 3.11
N PHE A 113 -21.76 -3.89 3.50
CA PHE A 113 -20.66 -4.60 2.85
C PHE A 113 -21.02 -4.98 1.41
N ASP A 114 -22.16 -5.63 1.20
CA ASP A 114 -22.59 -6.09 -0.13
C ASP A 114 -22.80 -4.91 -1.10
N LYS A 115 -23.39 -3.80 -0.61
CA LYS A 115 -23.55 -2.56 -1.39
C LYS A 115 -22.21 -1.96 -1.78
N ALA A 116 -21.25 -1.92 -0.86
CA ALA A 116 -19.93 -1.37 -1.13
C ALA A 116 -19.15 -2.23 -2.12
N SER A 117 -19.12 -3.55 -1.93
CA SER A 117 -18.49 -4.51 -2.84
C SER A 117 -19.06 -4.42 -4.25
N SER A 118 -20.38 -4.35 -4.39
CA SER A 118 -21.06 -4.18 -5.68
C SER A 118 -20.71 -2.84 -6.34
N CYS A 119 -20.62 -1.76 -5.56
CA CYS A 119 -20.27 -0.44 -6.08
C CYS A 119 -18.80 -0.38 -6.53
N VAL A 120 -17.88 -0.97 -5.75
CA VAL A 120 -16.46 -1.08 -6.13
C VAL A 120 -16.31 -1.91 -7.40
N ALA A 121 -17.03 -3.04 -7.52
CA ALA A 121 -17.04 -3.85 -8.74
C ALA A 121 -17.48 -3.03 -9.95
N ARG A 122 -18.59 -2.27 -9.83
CA ARG A 122 -19.08 -1.40 -10.88
C ARG A 122 -18.07 -0.31 -11.25
N ILE A 123 -17.45 0.35 -10.27
CA ILE A 123 -16.44 1.40 -10.51
C ILE A 123 -15.22 0.81 -11.24
N VAL A 124 -14.73 -0.35 -10.81
CA VAL A 124 -13.58 -0.99 -11.45
C VAL A 124 -13.90 -1.45 -12.87
N GLU A 125 -15.06 -2.05 -13.09
CA GLU A 125 -15.44 -2.59 -14.40
C GLU A 125 -15.84 -1.50 -15.42
N HIS A 126 -16.52 -0.45 -14.96
CA HIS A 126 -17.09 0.58 -15.82
C HIS A 126 -16.22 1.85 -15.90
N ASP A 127 -15.72 2.33 -14.76
CA ASP A 127 -15.13 3.67 -14.65
C ASP A 127 -13.62 3.64 -14.97
N LEU A 128 -12.90 2.57 -14.61
CA LEU A 128 -11.48 2.43 -15.00
C LEU A 128 -11.33 2.17 -16.51
N ARG A 129 -12.28 1.48 -17.14
CA ARG A 129 -12.28 1.25 -18.58
C ARG A 129 -12.54 2.54 -19.38
N THR A 130 -13.31 3.47 -18.81
CA THR A 130 -13.64 4.77 -19.42
C THR A 130 -12.66 5.88 -19.03
N GLY A 131 -11.78 5.64 -18.04
CA GLY A 131 -10.73 6.57 -17.61
C GLY A 131 -11.25 7.77 -16.80
N GLN A 132 -12.52 7.78 -16.39
CA GLN A 132 -13.12 8.82 -15.56
C GLN A 132 -13.57 8.21 -14.22
N LEU A 133 -12.77 8.44 -13.18
CA LEU A 133 -13.13 8.06 -11.83
C LEU A 133 -14.03 9.13 -11.19
N ASP A 134 -15.27 8.78 -10.91
CA ASP A 134 -16.17 9.67 -10.18
C ASP A 134 -15.98 9.52 -8.66
N ILE A 135 -15.32 10.52 -8.07
CA ILE A 135 -15.07 10.61 -6.63
C ILE A 135 -16.38 10.65 -5.83
N ALA A 136 -17.47 11.17 -6.40
CA ALA A 136 -18.77 11.20 -5.73
C ALA A 136 -19.32 9.78 -5.52
N ASN A 137 -19.16 8.90 -6.51
CA ASN A 137 -19.56 7.50 -6.43
C ASN A 137 -18.74 6.71 -5.39
N VAL A 138 -17.43 6.96 -5.32
CA VAL A 138 -16.57 6.37 -4.29
C VAL A 138 -17.02 6.81 -2.90
N LYS A 139 -17.28 8.11 -2.70
CA LYS A 139 -17.79 8.66 -1.43
C LYS A 139 -19.14 8.06 -1.04
N ALA A 140 -20.02 7.82 -2.01
CA ALA A 140 -21.31 7.19 -1.79
C ALA A 140 -21.17 5.72 -1.38
N ALA A 141 -20.23 4.99 -1.98
CA ALA A 141 -19.96 3.58 -1.66
C ALA A 141 -19.44 3.38 -0.23
N VAL A 142 -18.63 4.32 0.26
CA VAL A 142 -17.95 4.22 1.56
C VAL A 142 -18.83 4.70 2.72
N SER A 143 -19.79 5.59 2.48
CA SER A 143 -20.63 6.17 3.54
C SER A 143 -21.39 5.12 4.38
N PRO A 144 -22.00 4.07 3.78
CA PRO A 144 -22.64 2.99 4.54
C PRO A 144 -21.70 2.21 5.46
N ILE A 145 -20.46 1.93 5.00
CA ILE A 145 -19.44 1.25 5.80
C ILE A 145 -19.09 2.11 7.01
N LEU A 146 -18.81 3.39 6.77
CA LEU A 146 -18.46 4.34 7.83
C LEU A 146 -19.59 4.46 8.86
N ASP A 147 -20.84 4.54 8.42
CA ASP A 147 -21.98 4.65 9.33
C ASP A 147 -22.21 3.36 10.14
N SER A 148 -22.05 2.18 9.54
CA SER A 148 -22.09 0.89 10.26
C SER A 148 -20.97 0.80 11.30
N MET A 149 -19.75 1.19 10.93
CA MET A 149 -18.59 1.14 11.81
C MET A 149 -18.63 2.18 12.93
N ILE A 150 -19.32 3.31 12.75
CA ILE A 150 -19.57 4.28 13.83
C ILE A 150 -20.58 3.72 14.84
N ARG A 151 -21.54 2.87 14.41
CA ARG A 151 -22.52 2.25 15.30
C ARG A 151 -21.93 1.09 16.09
N ASN A 152 -21.25 0.18 15.40
CA ASN A 152 -20.52 -0.93 16.01
C ASN A 152 -19.36 -1.36 15.12
N SER A 153 -18.12 -1.15 15.58
CA SER A 153 -16.93 -1.52 14.81
C SER A 153 -16.70 -3.03 14.80
N ASP A 154 -16.97 -3.69 15.92
CA ASP A 154 -16.73 -5.12 16.09
C ASP A 154 -17.63 -5.95 15.18
N ALA A 155 -18.90 -5.58 15.02
CA ALA A 155 -19.86 -6.24 14.12
C ALA A 155 -19.35 -6.27 12.68
N PHE A 156 -18.87 -5.12 12.20
CA PHE A 156 -18.35 -5.00 10.85
C PHE A 156 -17.03 -5.78 10.67
N MET A 157 -16.14 -5.76 11.66
CA MET A 157 -14.88 -6.51 11.63
C MET A 157 -15.10 -8.03 11.66
N TRP A 158 -16.06 -8.49 12.45
CA TRP A 158 -16.48 -9.89 12.48
C TRP A 158 -17.02 -10.35 11.13
N LEU A 159 -17.97 -9.58 10.56
CA LEU A 159 -18.51 -9.83 9.23
C LEU A 159 -17.41 -9.88 8.16
N SER A 160 -16.53 -8.89 8.17
CA SER A 160 -15.41 -8.78 7.23
C SER A 160 -14.51 -10.01 7.24
N LYS A 161 -14.30 -10.64 8.40
CA LYS A 161 -13.52 -11.89 8.49
C LYS A 161 -14.30 -13.11 8.01
N MET A 162 -15.62 -13.12 8.22
CA MET A 162 -16.47 -14.24 7.83
C MET A 162 -16.68 -14.31 6.30
N LYS A 163 -16.89 -13.15 5.65
CA LYS A 163 -17.09 -13.06 4.20
C LYS A 163 -15.82 -13.28 3.37
N HIS A 164 -14.62 -13.10 3.94
CA HIS A 164 -13.33 -13.36 3.27
C HIS A 164 -13.20 -14.77 2.68
N HIS A 165 -14.01 -15.73 3.14
CA HIS A 165 -14.03 -17.10 2.62
C HIS A 165 -14.75 -17.25 1.27
N ASP A 166 -15.54 -16.26 0.84
CA ASP A 166 -16.22 -16.24 -0.46
C ASP A 166 -15.42 -15.37 -1.43
N ALA A 167 -14.90 -15.98 -2.49
CA ALA A 167 -13.92 -15.37 -3.38
C ALA A 167 -14.50 -14.24 -4.27
N GLY A 168 -14.59 -13.02 -3.72
CA GLY A 168 -14.90 -11.81 -4.49
C GLY A 168 -13.64 -10.99 -4.82
N SER A 169 -13.42 -10.67 -6.11
CA SER A 169 -12.24 -9.93 -6.60
C SER A 169 -12.03 -8.53 -5.98
N TYR A 170 -13.05 -7.96 -5.33
CA TYR A 170 -13.04 -6.59 -4.80
C TYR A 170 -13.30 -6.50 -3.30
N GLU A 171 -13.52 -7.63 -2.62
CA GLU A 171 -13.79 -7.65 -1.19
C GLU A 171 -12.57 -7.23 -0.38
N HIS A 172 -11.36 -7.64 -0.78
CA HIS A 172 -10.12 -7.22 -0.12
C HIS A 172 -9.97 -5.69 -0.05
N SER A 173 -10.41 -4.96 -1.07
CA SER A 173 -10.38 -3.49 -1.07
C SER A 173 -11.32 -2.90 -0.03
N VAL A 174 -12.52 -3.47 0.10
CA VAL A 174 -13.50 -3.07 1.11
C VAL A 174 -12.99 -3.39 2.53
N GLN A 175 -12.38 -4.56 2.72
CA GLN A 175 -11.79 -4.98 4.00
C GLN A 175 -10.62 -4.07 4.42
N ASN A 176 -9.74 -3.71 3.49
CA ASN A 176 -8.62 -2.78 3.77
C ASN A 176 -9.13 -1.37 4.12
N CYS A 177 -10.16 -0.89 3.42
CA CYS A 177 -10.83 0.36 3.76
C CYS A 177 -11.43 0.30 5.16
N ALA A 178 -12.10 -0.80 5.49
CA ALA A 178 -12.68 -1.02 6.82
C ALA A 178 -11.61 -1.02 7.93
N LEU A 179 -10.47 -1.69 7.71
CA LEU A 179 -9.36 -1.67 8.65
C LEU A 179 -8.81 -0.26 8.86
N GLY A 180 -8.70 0.54 7.80
CA GLY A 180 -8.29 1.95 7.88
C GLY A 180 -9.24 2.78 8.74
N ILE A 181 -10.55 2.64 8.53
CA ILE A 181 -11.57 3.34 9.33
C ILE A 181 -11.51 2.87 10.80
N ALA A 182 -11.39 1.56 11.05
CA ALA A 182 -11.32 1.01 12.41
C ALA A 182 -10.08 1.55 13.16
N TYR A 183 -8.94 1.61 12.49
CA TYR A 183 -7.74 2.21 13.03
C TYR A 183 -7.91 3.72 13.29
N GLY A 184 -8.51 4.44 12.34
CA GLY A 184 -8.84 5.85 12.49
C GLY A 184 -9.77 6.12 13.68
N ARG A 185 -10.75 5.23 13.90
CA ARG A 185 -11.67 5.27 15.04
C ARG A 185 -10.92 5.04 16.35
N HIS A 186 -10.00 4.08 16.37
CA HIS A 186 -9.19 3.75 17.55
C HIS A 186 -8.28 4.90 17.99
N ILE A 187 -7.72 5.67 17.04
CA ILE A 187 -6.94 6.88 17.34
C ILE A 187 -7.82 8.14 17.54
N GLY A 188 -9.15 7.99 17.44
CA GLY A 188 -10.16 9.04 17.69
C GLY A 188 -10.27 10.13 16.64
N LEU A 189 -10.02 9.81 15.37
CA LEU A 189 -10.27 10.72 14.25
C LEU A 189 -11.76 11.09 14.17
N ASN A 190 -12.06 12.32 13.78
CA ASN A 190 -13.45 12.74 13.56
C ASN A 190 -14.10 12.10 12.32
N LYS A 191 -15.45 12.12 12.26
CA LYS A 191 -16.20 11.52 11.15
C LYS A 191 -15.76 12.04 9.77
N THR A 192 -15.40 13.31 9.66
CA THR A 192 -14.93 13.90 8.40
C THR A 192 -13.56 13.33 7.99
N ALA A 193 -12.64 13.19 8.95
CA ALA A 193 -11.32 12.60 8.76
C ALA A 193 -11.42 11.11 8.43
N LEU A 194 -12.30 10.36 9.09
CA LEU A 194 -12.58 8.97 8.75
C LEU A 194 -13.13 8.83 7.32
N LYS A 195 -14.03 9.73 6.91
CA LYS A 195 -14.58 9.76 5.56
C LYS A 195 -13.50 10.03 4.51
N THR A 196 -12.60 10.96 4.78
CA THR A 196 -11.45 11.25 3.90
C THR A 196 -10.49 10.07 3.83
N LEU A 197 -10.14 9.47 4.97
CA LEU A 197 -9.25 8.31 5.04
C LEU A 197 -9.76 7.13 4.21
N ALA A 198 -11.07 6.92 4.23
CA ALA A 198 -11.72 5.82 3.53
C ALA A 198 -11.84 6.05 2.01
N THR A 199 -11.70 7.29 1.53
CA THR A 199 -11.75 7.62 0.09
C THR A 199 -10.38 7.71 -0.57
N GLY A 200 -9.30 7.78 0.22
CA GLY A 200 -7.93 8.02 -0.26
C GLY A 200 -7.53 9.48 -0.18
#